data_AF-A0A238VA47-F1
#
_entry.id   AF-A0A238VA47-F1
#
_cell.length_a   1.000
_cell.length_b   1.000
_cell.length_c   1.000
_cell.angle_alpha   90.00
_cell.angle_beta   90.00
_cell.angle_gamma   90.00
#
_symmetry.space_group_name_H-M   'P 1'
#
loop_
_entity.id
_entity.type
_entity.pdbx_description
1 polymer ?
#
loop_
_entity_poly.entity_id
_entity_poly.type
_entity_poly.pdbx_seq_one_letter_code
_entity_poly.pdbx_strand_id
1 'polypeptide(L)'
;MKIKNKLTKFPFLLIMVISLGLFYTSCENEFAVDKISLSTDPPVIKSVSEAREDAPVQQGVVENIYYIRGENLGSVTSIQYNGFEAGFNPVYVSENFIISKIPEGAPYISDSNTLRLETLNGVANYDFSLLALEEFTEEIIDGKSAVILHGGDFTDVNRVLFVSGTEETGDLVEREATIMSVSQSQVAVEVPAGVVQAFIYVFTSRGAVIQSASYGFNYPLFTDEFSPGWEMGGWDGDNALSSSIALGSTSIERFATANWGGLTFTPGDESEDLIWSDYRTVSFQIYSANSSTKRLKVAWNDFSNAEFYITLVPNQWTKFVLPMSGFYPAGTAPEKITRIDFQMAAEDGDSGPYLYYLDQFGFIQ
;
A
#
# COMPACT_ATOMS: atom_id res chain seq x y z
N MET A 1 -31.08 -33.89 -106.07
CA MET A 1 -31.36 -32.46 -106.36
C MET A 1 -32.65 -32.06 -105.66
N LYS A 2 -32.61 -30.93 -104.94
CA LYS A 2 -33.72 -30.18 -104.32
C LYS A 2 -34.38 -30.71 -103.03
N ILE A 3 -34.16 -29.89 -102.01
CA ILE A 3 -34.76 -29.71 -100.69
C ILE A 3 -36.26 -29.36 -100.76
N LYS A 4 -37.05 -29.80 -99.77
CA LYS A 4 -38.00 -29.01 -98.91
C LYS A 4 -38.90 -29.97 -98.11
N ASN A 5 -38.70 -30.05 -96.78
CA ASN A 5 -39.42 -29.32 -95.70
C ASN A 5 -40.88 -29.74 -95.47
N LYS A 6 -41.17 -30.27 -94.26
CA LYS A 6 -42.09 -29.68 -93.25
C LYS A 6 -42.13 -30.56 -91.99
N LEU A 7 -41.70 -29.97 -90.86
CA LEU A 7 -42.53 -29.60 -89.69
C LEU A 7 -43.15 -30.79 -88.94
N THR A 8 -42.79 -31.01 -87.67
CA THR A 8 -43.56 -30.48 -86.52
C THR A 8 -42.97 -30.86 -85.16
N LYS A 9 -42.90 -29.83 -84.28
CA LYS A 9 -43.08 -29.83 -82.81
C LYS A 9 -41.91 -30.24 -81.88
N PHE A 10 -41.18 -29.22 -81.44
CA PHE A 10 -40.86 -28.92 -80.01
C PHE A 10 -42.19 -28.81 -79.20
N PRO A 11 -42.27 -28.83 -77.85
CA PRO A 11 -41.23 -28.56 -76.83
C PRO A 11 -41.36 -29.38 -75.50
N PHE A 12 -40.28 -29.66 -74.76
CA PHE A 12 -40.36 -29.79 -73.28
C PHE A 12 -38.99 -29.87 -72.57
N LEU A 13 -37.92 -30.21 -73.29
CA LEU A 13 -36.66 -30.59 -72.65
C LEU A 13 -35.73 -29.42 -72.25
N LEU A 14 -36.02 -28.18 -72.66
CA LEU A 14 -35.07 -27.08 -72.52
C LEU A 14 -35.26 -26.20 -71.26
N ILE A 15 -36.37 -26.35 -70.54
CA ILE A 15 -36.67 -25.51 -69.36
C ILE A 15 -36.18 -26.17 -68.06
N MET A 16 -35.99 -27.50 -68.03
CA MET A 16 -35.55 -28.23 -66.82
C MET A 16 -34.03 -28.17 -66.58
N VAL A 17 -33.24 -27.79 -67.59
CA VAL A 17 -31.77 -27.67 -67.47
C VAL A 17 -31.33 -26.29 -66.98
N ILE A 18 -32.20 -25.27 -67.10
CA ILE A 18 -31.90 -23.90 -66.64
C ILE A 18 -32.22 -23.71 -65.15
N SER A 19 -33.06 -24.58 -64.55
CA SER A 19 -33.39 -24.55 -63.12
C SER A 19 -32.35 -25.21 -62.20
N LEU A 20 -31.26 -25.77 -62.74
CA LEU A 20 -30.21 -26.43 -61.95
C LEU A 20 -28.89 -25.65 -61.86
N GLY A 21 -28.84 -24.42 -62.39
CA GLY A 21 -27.60 -23.63 -62.50
C GLY A 21 -27.48 -22.41 -61.56
N LEU A 22 -28.44 -22.16 -60.68
CA LEU A 22 -28.47 -20.93 -59.85
C LEU A 22 -28.23 -21.15 -58.35
N PHE A 23 -27.69 -22.30 -57.93
CA PHE A 23 -27.34 -22.57 -56.52
C PHE A 23 -25.84 -22.66 -56.25
N TYR A 24 -25.04 -21.82 -56.89
CA TYR A 24 -23.67 -21.54 -56.44
C TYR A 24 -23.44 -20.04 -56.29
N THR A 25 -24.33 -19.36 -55.56
CA THR A 25 -23.88 -18.18 -54.80
C THR A 25 -23.14 -18.77 -53.61
N SER A 26 -21.82 -18.87 -53.70
CA SER A 26 -20.99 -18.99 -52.50
C SER A 26 -21.45 -17.88 -51.56
N CYS A 27 -21.86 -18.22 -50.34
CA CYS A 27 -21.91 -17.22 -49.28
C CYS A 27 -20.52 -16.57 -49.28
N GLU A 28 -20.43 -15.32 -49.72
CA GLU A 28 -19.37 -14.47 -49.21
C GLU A 28 -19.58 -14.48 -47.70
N ASN A 29 -18.54 -14.84 -46.96
CA ASN A 29 -18.57 -14.66 -45.51
C ASN A 29 -18.68 -13.16 -45.25
N GLU A 30 -19.90 -12.65 -45.16
CA GLU A 30 -20.24 -11.32 -44.61
C GLU A 30 -19.83 -11.23 -43.12
N PHE A 31 -19.41 -12.35 -42.53
CA PHE A 31 -18.72 -12.46 -41.24
C PHE A 31 -17.21 -12.63 -41.37
N ALA A 32 -16.59 -12.18 -42.48
CA ALA A 32 -15.21 -11.77 -42.41
C ALA A 32 -15.17 -10.52 -41.52
N VAL A 33 -15.23 -10.74 -40.20
CA VAL A 33 -14.57 -9.86 -39.25
C VAL A 33 -13.21 -9.63 -39.88
N ASP A 34 -12.91 -8.38 -40.25
CA ASP A 34 -11.60 -8.00 -40.75
C ASP A 34 -10.59 -8.79 -39.93
N LYS A 35 -9.90 -9.74 -40.57
CA LYS A 35 -8.86 -10.49 -39.87
C LYS A 35 -7.97 -9.40 -39.30
N ILE A 36 -7.97 -9.25 -37.98
CA ILE A 36 -7.04 -8.35 -37.30
C ILE A 36 -5.69 -8.81 -37.81
N SER A 37 -5.11 -8.01 -38.70
CA SER A 37 -3.87 -8.36 -39.37
C SER A 37 -2.79 -8.12 -38.34
N LEU A 38 -2.51 -9.16 -37.56
CA LEU A 38 -1.42 -9.12 -36.60
C LEU A 38 -0.12 -8.93 -37.38
N SER A 39 0.74 -8.06 -36.86
CA SER A 39 2.06 -7.87 -37.46
C SER A 39 2.86 -9.17 -37.44
N THR A 40 3.73 -9.35 -38.44
CA THR A 40 4.73 -10.44 -38.49
C THR A 40 6.12 -9.96 -38.09
N ASP A 41 6.27 -8.69 -37.77
CA ASP A 41 7.54 -8.11 -37.35
C ASP A 41 7.78 -8.34 -35.85
N PRO A 42 9.04 -8.31 -35.38
CA PRO A 42 9.35 -8.40 -33.95
C PRO A 42 8.70 -7.26 -33.15
N PRO A 43 8.36 -7.50 -31.87
CA PRO A 43 7.79 -6.47 -31.01
C PRO A 43 8.79 -5.35 -30.74
N VAL A 44 8.28 -4.14 -30.56
CA VAL A 44 9.06 -2.97 -30.13
C VAL A 44 8.36 -2.30 -28.97
N ILE A 45 9.07 -2.11 -27.85
CA ILE A 45 8.57 -1.30 -26.72
C ILE A 45 9.13 0.11 -26.89
N LYS A 46 8.24 1.10 -26.96
CA LYS A 46 8.61 2.53 -27.09
C LYS A 46 8.60 3.24 -25.75
N SER A 47 7.61 2.95 -24.90
CA SER A 47 7.48 3.56 -23.59
C SER A 47 6.61 2.72 -22.68
N VAL A 48 6.86 2.83 -21.38
CA VAL A 48 6.02 2.29 -20.31
C VAL A 48 5.56 3.45 -19.44
N SER A 49 4.29 3.50 -19.05
CA SER A 49 3.77 4.49 -18.10
C SER A 49 2.90 3.83 -17.04
N GLU A 50 2.89 4.38 -15.83
CA GLU A 50 1.96 3.97 -14.77
C GLU A 50 0.54 4.44 -15.13
N ALA A 51 -0.47 3.61 -14.87
CA ALA A 51 -1.80 3.81 -15.41
C ALA A 51 -2.59 5.00 -14.81
N ARG A 52 -2.24 5.48 -13.62
CA ARG A 52 -2.90 6.62 -12.94
C ARG A 52 -2.42 7.94 -13.52
N GLU A 53 -1.11 8.11 -13.63
CA GLU A 53 -0.49 9.37 -14.11
C GLU A 53 -0.31 9.41 -15.63
N ASP A 54 -0.22 8.24 -16.27
CA ASP A 54 0.11 8.05 -17.69
C ASP A 54 1.39 8.77 -18.16
N ALA A 55 2.30 9.06 -17.23
CA ALA A 55 3.61 9.61 -17.50
C ALA A 55 4.63 8.49 -17.80
N PRO A 56 5.49 8.62 -18.83
CA PRO A 56 6.51 7.62 -19.11
C PRO A 56 7.49 7.45 -17.95
N VAL A 57 7.77 6.20 -17.58
CA VAL A 57 8.70 5.81 -16.50
C VAL A 57 9.61 4.67 -16.95
N GLN A 58 10.76 4.57 -16.29
CA GLN A 58 11.74 3.50 -16.47
C GLN A 58 11.89 2.62 -15.21
N GLN A 59 11.05 2.85 -14.21
CA GLN A 59 10.92 2.03 -13.03
C GLN A 59 9.44 1.86 -12.69
N GLY A 60 9.04 0.64 -12.35
CA GLY A 60 7.65 0.30 -12.02
C GLY A 60 7.49 -0.09 -10.55
N VAL A 61 6.42 0.36 -9.92
CA VAL A 61 6.02 -0.06 -8.58
C VAL A 61 5.34 -1.42 -8.67
N VAL A 62 5.78 -2.37 -7.84
CA VAL A 62 5.18 -3.69 -7.73
C VAL A 62 3.69 -3.57 -7.43
N GLU A 63 2.88 -4.48 -7.98
CA GLU A 63 1.41 -4.45 -7.95
C GLU A 63 0.69 -3.33 -8.71
N ASN A 64 1.39 -2.30 -9.20
CA ASN A 64 0.74 -1.27 -10.00
C ASN A 64 0.47 -1.74 -11.44
N ILE A 65 -0.47 -1.04 -12.09
CA ILE A 65 -0.88 -1.29 -13.48
C ILE A 65 -0.11 -0.32 -14.39
N TYR A 66 0.39 -0.86 -15.51
CA TYR A 66 1.20 -0.14 -16.47
C TYR A 66 0.65 -0.27 -17.88
N TYR A 67 0.82 0.80 -18.64
CA TYR A 67 0.59 0.85 -20.08
C TYR A 67 1.92 0.69 -20.82
N ILE A 68 2.03 -0.39 -21.58
CA ILE A 68 3.18 -0.66 -22.45
C ILE A 68 2.78 -0.24 -23.85
N ARG A 69 3.47 0.78 -24.40
CA ARG A 69 3.22 1.31 -25.75
C ARG A 69 4.34 0.92 -26.69
N GLY A 70 3.98 0.57 -27.90
CA GLY A 70 4.93 -0.03 -28.83
C GLY A 70 4.39 -0.27 -30.23
N GLU A 71 5.00 -1.25 -30.89
CA GLU A 71 4.62 -1.77 -32.20
C GLU A 71 4.68 -3.31 -32.19
N ASN A 72 3.84 -3.94 -33.00
CA ASN A 72 3.80 -5.39 -33.22
C ASN A 72 3.52 -6.19 -31.93
N LEU A 73 2.71 -5.62 -31.02
CA LEU A 73 2.43 -6.20 -29.70
C LEU A 73 1.23 -7.17 -29.70
N GLY A 74 0.45 -7.21 -30.78
CA GLY A 74 -0.87 -7.85 -30.80
C GLY A 74 -0.85 -9.37 -30.64
N SER A 75 0.31 -10.00 -30.86
CA SER A 75 0.51 -11.45 -30.72
C SER A 75 1.36 -11.82 -29.49
N VAL A 76 1.33 -10.99 -28.44
CA VAL A 76 2.05 -11.26 -27.18
C VAL A 76 1.67 -12.63 -26.60
N THR A 77 2.69 -13.36 -26.18
CA THR A 77 2.58 -14.67 -25.55
C THR A 77 3.13 -14.67 -24.13
N SER A 78 4.02 -13.73 -23.79
CA SER A 78 4.66 -13.63 -22.48
C SER A 78 5.10 -12.19 -22.20
N ILE A 79 4.93 -11.78 -20.94
CA ILE A 79 5.41 -10.50 -20.39
C ILE A 79 6.14 -10.85 -19.11
N GLN A 80 7.42 -10.49 -19.02
CA GLN A 80 8.26 -10.81 -17.87
C GLN A 80 8.88 -9.54 -17.31
N TYR A 81 8.75 -9.35 -16.00
CA TYR A 81 9.48 -8.33 -15.26
C TYR A 81 10.59 -9.01 -14.49
N ASN A 82 11.85 -8.69 -14.79
CA ASN A 82 13.00 -9.33 -14.15
C ASN A 82 12.97 -10.87 -14.26
N GLY A 83 12.49 -11.39 -15.38
CA GLY A 83 12.32 -12.84 -15.63
C GLY A 83 11.10 -13.47 -14.95
N PHE A 84 10.34 -12.72 -14.16
CA PHE A 84 9.10 -13.19 -13.54
C PHE A 84 7.90 -12.96 -14.47
N GLU A 85 7.16 -14.02 -14.79
CA GLU A 85 5.98 -13.96 -15.67
C GLU A 85 4.83 -13.14 -15.06
N ALA A 86 4.33 -12.20 -15.84
CA ALA A 86 3.12 -11.44 -15.56
C ALA A 86 1.97 -11.99 -16.39
N GLY A 87 0.88 -12.35 -15.70
CA GLY A 87 -0.37 -12.67 -16.38
C GLY A 87 -0.92 -11.45 -17.11
N PHE A 88 -1.43 -11.65 -18.33
CA PHE A 88 -2.11 -10.61 -19.08
C PHE A 88 -3.47 -11.10 -19.60
N ASN A 89 -4.40 -10.17 -19.76
CA ASN A 89 -5.68 -10.45 -20.41
C ASN A 89 -5.56 -10.09 -21.90
N PRO A 90 -5.76 -11.04 -22.84
CA PRO A 90 -5.68 -10.76 -24.27
C PRO A 90 -6.62 -9.64 -24.75
N VAL A 91 -7.71 -9.34 -24.03
CA VAL A 91 -8.63 -8.23 -24.34
C VAL A 91 -7.96 -6.86 -24.14
N TYR A 92 -6.91 -6.77 -23.33
CA TYR A 92 -6.16 -5.55 -23.08
C TYR A 92 -4.89 -5.43 -23.93
N VAL A 93 -4.81 -6.20 -25.00
CA VAL A 93 -3.70 -6.24 -25.94
C VAL A 93 -4.16 -5.77 -27.32
N SER A 94 -3.36 -4.94 -27.94
CA SER A 94 -3.50 -4.52 -29.34
C SER A 94 -2.12 -4.46 -30.00
N GLU A 95 -2.06 -4.10 -31.29
CA GLU A 95 -0.79 -3.97 -32.02
C GLU A 95 0.18 -2.95 -31.42
N ASN A 96 -0.30 -1.96 -30.66
CA ASN A 96 0.53 -0.85 -30.17
C ASN A 96 0.40 -0.58 -28.66
N PHE A 97 -0.38 -1.38 -27.95
CA PHE A 97 -0.73 -1.12 -26.56
C PHE A 97 -1.03 -2.40 -25.78
N ILE A 98 -0.50 -2.48 -24.56
CA ILE A 98 -0.81 -3.54 -23.58
C ILE A 98 -1.06 -2.90 -22.21
N ILE A 99 -2.07 -3.40 -21.49
CA ILE A 99 -2.22 -3.16 -20.05
C ILE A 99 -1.69 -4.37 -19.28
N SER A 100 -0.73 -4.14 -18.38
CA SER A 100 -0.08 -5.18 -17.59
C SER A 100 0.00 -4.77 -16.11
N LYS A 101 -0.32 -5.68 -15.18
CA LYS A 101 -0.09 -5.49 -13.74
C LYS A 101 1.27 -6.11 -13.39
N ILE A 102 2.12 -5.39 -12.69
CA ILE A 102 3.38 -5.96 -12.17
C ILE A 102 3.03 -6.94 -11.04
N PRO A 103 3.44 -8.21 -11.10
CA PRO A 103 3.13 -9.18 -10.05
C PRO A 103 3.82 -8.86 -8.72
N GLU A 104 3.16 -9.14 -7.59
CA GLU A 104 3.72 -8.99 -6.24
C GLU A 104 5.05 -9.74 -6.05
N GLY A 105 5.16 -10.95 -6.61
CA GLY A 105 6.36 -11.78 -6.51
C GLY A 105 7.47 -11.44 -7.52
N ALA A 106 7.30 -10.40 -8.34
CA ALA A 106 8.34 -9.99 -9.28
C ALA A 106 9.54 -9.43 -8.50
N PRO A 107 10.75 -9.98 -8.72
CA PRO A 107 11.90 -9.60 -7.91
C PRO A 107 12.38 -8.20 -8.30
N TYR A 108 12.81 -7.42 -7.31
CA TYR A 108 13.14 -6.01 -7.46
C TYR A 108 14.54 -5.63 -6.92
N ILE A 109 15.27 -6.55 -6.27
CA ILE A 109 16.66 -6.35 -5.83
C ILE A 109 17.53 -7.36 -6.56
N SER A 110 18.67 -6.91 -7.11
CA SER A 110 19.69 -7.76 -7.75
C SER A 110 19.27 -8.48 -9.03
N ASP A 111 18.28 -7.94 -9.75
CA ASP A 111 17.77 -8.50 -11.01
C ASP A 111 18.28 -7.81 -12.28
N SER A 112 17.86 -8.33 -13.43
CA SER A 112 18.20 -7.85 -14.77
C SER A 112 17.74 -6.43 -15.11
N ASN A 113 16.88 -5.80 -14.29
CA ASN A 113 16.20 -4.52 -14.57
C ASN A 113 15.62 -4.47 -15.99
N THR A 114 14.88 -5.52 -16.36
CA THR A 114 14.38 -5.70 -17.73
C THR A 114 12.90 -6.07 -17.72
N LEU A 115 12.12 -5.32 -18.51
CA LEU A 115 10.83 -5.77 -19.02
C LEU A 115 11.05 -6.50 -20.35
N ARG A 116 10.80 -7.81 -20.36
CA ARG A 116 10.90 -8.66 -21.54
C ARG A 116 9.50 -8.99 -22.05
N LEU A 117 9.25 -8.73 -23.32
CA LEU A 117 7.99 -9.02 -23.99
C LEU A 117 8.24 -9.96 -25.16
N GLU A 118 7.53 -11.07 -25.19
CA GLU A 118 7.60 -12.06 -26.27
C GLU A 118 6.29 -12.13 -27.02
N THR A 119 6.39 -12.21 -28.34
CA THR A 119 5.28 -12.42 -29.26
C THR A 119 5.55 -13.66 -30.12
N LEU A 120 4.59 -14.04 -30.95
CA LEU A 120 4.81 -15.10 -31.94
C LEU A 120 5.96 -14.80 -32.93
N ASN A 121 6.37 -13.53 -33.08
CA ASN A 121 7.33 -13.10 -34.10
C ASN A 121 8.66 -12.59 -33.53
N GLY A 122 8.86 -12.63 -32.22
CA GLY A 122 10.13 -12.23 -31.61
C GLY A 122 10.00 -11.70 -30.20
N VAL A 123 11.09 -11.08 -29.73
CA VAL A 123 11.27 -10.63 -28.35
C VAL A 123 11.73 -9.18 -28.33
N ALA A 124 11.17 -8.39 -27.41
CA ALA A 124 11.65 -7.06 -27.05
C ALA A 124 12.13 -7.07 -25.61
N ASN A 125 13.26 -6.40 -25.34
CA ASN A 125 13.71 -6.10 -23.99
C ASN A 125 13.71 -4.58 -23.81
N TYR A 126 13.24 -4.12 -22.66
CA TYR A 126 13.16 -2.71 -22.30
C TYR A 126 13.80 -2.51 -20.92
N ASP A 127 14.65 -1.49 -20.80
CA ASP A 127 15.31 -1.13 -19.53
C ASP A 127 14.25 -0.63 -18.54
N PHE A 128 13.95 -1.48 -17.55
CA PHE A 128 12.84 -1.27 -16.63
C PHE A 128 13.12 -1.96 -15.29
N SER A 129 13.45 -1.17 -14.27
CA SER A 129 13.64 -1.66 -12.91
C SER A 129 12.32 -1.70 -12.15
N LEU A 130 12.31 -2.35 -10.99
CA LEU A 130 11.15 -2.41 -10.11
C LEU A 130 11.39 -1.69 -8.79
N LEU A 131 10.30 -1.22 -8.17
CA LEU A 131 10.27 -0.52 -6.89
C LEU A 131 9.19 -1.13 -6.00
N ALA A 132 9.52 -1.35 -4.74
CA ALA A 132 8.69 -1.89 -3.71
C ALA A 132 9.02 -1.18 -2.39
N LEU A 133 8.01 -1.01 -1.57
CA LEU A 133 8.11 -0.48 -0.23
C LEU A 133 7.32 -1.45 0.65
N GLU A 134 8.04 -2.17 1.50
CA GLU A 134 7.47 -3.23 2.32
C GLU A 134 6.98 -2.65 3.65
N GLU A 135 7.86 -1.91 4.33
CA GLU A 135 7.57 -1.31 5.62
C GLU A 135 8.49 -0.10 5.88
N PHE A 136 8.27 0.55 7.02
CA PHE A 136 9.20 1.53 7.54
C PHE A 136 9.38 1.38 9.04
N THR A 137 10.57 1.73 9.52
CA THR A 137 10.87 1.86 10.95
C THR A 137 11.18 3.31 11.28
N GLU A 138 11.06 3.65 12.55
CA GLU A 138 11.31 4.99 13.07
C GLU A 138 12.47 4.91 14.06
N GLU A 139 13.46 5.79 13.93
CA GLU A 139 14.69 5.77 14.75
C GLU A 139 15.19 7.19 15.04
N ILE A 140 16.10 7.31 16.00
CA ILE A 140 16.89 8.51 16.21
C ILE A 140 18.28 8.30 15.61
N ILE A 141 18.62 9.04 14.56
CA ILE A 141 19.93 9.02 13.91
C ILE A 141 20.59 10.38 14.12
N ASP A 142 21.76 10.40 14.76
CA ASP A 142 22.51 11.63 15.09
C ASP A 142 21.66 12.69 15.81
N GLY A 143 20.76 12.25 16.70
CA GLY A 143 19.87 13.12 17.47
C GLY A 143 18.68 13.68 16.69
N LYS A 144 18.41 13.18 15.48
CA LYS A 144 17.28 13.57 14.64
C LYS A 144 16.32 12.41 14.49
N SER A 145 15.01 12.72 14.51
CA SER A 145 13.98 11.74 14.17
C SER A 145 14.11 11.36 12.71
N ALA A 146 14.22 10.06 12.44
CA ALA A 146 14.40 9.52 11.11
C ALA A 146 13.39 8.40 10.84
N VAL A 147 12.99 8.28 9.58
CA VAL A 147 12.27 7.12 9.06
C VAL A 147 13.21 6.34 8.16
N ILE A 148 13.30 5.03 8.38
CA ILE A 148 14.01 4.09 7.53
C ILE A 148 12.98 3.28 6.75
N LEU A 149 12.93 3.51 5.44
CA LEU A 149 12.08 2.81 4.50
C LEU A 149 12.77 1.51 4.07
N HIS A 150 12.09 0.38 4.15
CA HIS A 150 12.59 -0.95 3.78
C HIS A 150 11.85 -1.48 2.56
N GLY A 151 12.58 -2.01 1.58
CA GLY A 151 12.04 -2.44 0.29
C GLY A 151 13.14 -2.44 -0.76
N GLY A 152 12.88 -1.85 -1.94
CA GLY A 152 13.86 -1.67 -3.03
C GLY A 152 13.20 -1.74 -4.42
N ASP A 153 13.85 -1.40 -5.53
CA ASP A 153 15.19 -0.84 -5.65
C ASP A 153 15.19 0.68 -5.42
N PHE A 154 15.80 1.13 -4.33
CA PHE A 154 15.86 2.55 -4.00
C PHE A 154 17.09 3.28 -4.56
N THR A 155 17.93 2.64 -5.38
CA THR A 155 19.20 3.22 -5.87
C THR A 155 19.03 4.59 -6.54
N ASP A 156 17.90 4.80 -7.20
CA ASP A 156 17.58 6.03 -7.95
C ASP A 156 16.71 7.04 -7.16
N VAL A 157 16.48 6.82 -5.87
CA VAL A 157 15.70 7.74 -5.03
C VAL A 157 16.40 9.10 -4.95
N ASN A 158 15.66 10.15 -5.29
CA ASN A 158 16.18 11.52 -5.33
C ASN A 158 15.36 12.53 -4.53
N ARG A 159 14.15 12.15 -4.08
CA ARG A 159 13.26 13.00 -3.31
C ARG A 159 12.30 12.17 -2.48
N VAL A 160 12.03 12.61 -1.25
CA VAL A 160 11.05 12.00 -0.35
C VAL A 160 10.18 13.11 0.26
N LEU A 161 8.87 12.95 0.19
CA LEU A 161 7.88 13.90 0.73
C LEU A 161 7.04 13.25 1.82
N PHE A 162 6.79 14.00 2.88
CA PHE A 162 5.75 13.73 3.87
C PHE A 162 4.55 14.60 3.49
N VAL A 163 3.43 13.97 3.13
CA VAL A 163 2.22 14.63 2.66
C VAL A 163 1.08 14.37 3.64
N SER A 164 0.45 15.43 4.14
CA SER A 164 -0.69 15.37 5.04
C SER A 164 -1.86 16.19 4.50
N GLY A 165 -3.09 15.92 4.96
CA GLY A 165 -4.29 16.56 4.44
C GLY A 165 -4.62 16.12 3.01
N THR A 166 -5.59 16.78 2.39
CA THR A 166 -5.97 16.53 0.98
C THR A 166 -6.30 17.83 0.25
N GLU A 167 -6.23 17.81 -1.09
CA GLU A 167 -6.71 18.94 -1.90
C GLU A 167 -8.22 19.18 -1.72
N GLU A 168 -9.00 18.12 -1.52
CA GLU A 168 -10.46 18.19 -1.35
C GLU A 168 -10.86 18.97 -0.09
N THR A 169 -10.11 18.78 1.00
CA THR A 169 -10.30 19.47 2.28
C THR A 169 -9.59 20.82 2.35
N GLY A 170 -8.74 21.15 1.38
CA GLY A 170 -8.03 22.43 1.29
C GLY A 170 -6.90 22.61 2.31
N ASP A 171 -6.45 21.53 2.94
CA ASP A 171 -5.45 21.49 4.00
C ASP A 171 -4.20 20.66 3.61
N LEU A 172 -4.02 20.39 2.30
CA LEU A 172 -2.84 19.70 1.78
C LEU A 172 -1.55 20.41 2.21
N VAL A 173 -0.67 19.68 2.88
CA VAL A 173 0.67 20.12 3.26
C VAL A 173 1.70 19.10 2.79
N GLU A 174 2.65 19.54 1.97
CA GLU A 174 3.80 18.74 1.55
C GLU A 174 5.07 19.24 2.23
N ARG A 175 5.82 18.32 2.84
CA ARG A 175 7.11 18.62 3.50
C ARG A 175 8.18 17.70 2.94
N GLU A 176 9.20 18.28 2.31
CA GLU A 176 10.32 17.53 1.78
C GLU A 176 11.28 17.11 2.90
N ALA A 177 11.67 15.85 2.88
CA ALA A 177 12.58 15.25 3.85
C ALA A 177 14.03 15.31 3.38
N THR A 178 14.95 15.47 4.33
CA THR A 178 16.39 15.37 4.05
C THR A 178 16.78 13.90 3.96
N ILE A 179 17.24 13.45 2.79
CA ILE A 179 17.76 12.10 2.62
C ILE A 179 19.09 11.97 3.38
N MET A 180 19.13 11.05 4.34
CA MET A 180 20.30 10.76 5.17
C MET A 180 21.17 9.69 4.55
N SER A 181 20.54 8.65 3.98
CA SER A 181 21.23 7.58 3.25
C SER A 181 20.32 6.91 2.22
N VAL A 182 20.93 6.38 1.17
CA VAL A 182 20.28 5.56 0.15
C VAL A 182 21.13 4.33 -0.10
N SER A 183 20.47 3.18 -0.18
CA SER A 183 21.03 1.90 -0.63
C SER A 183 19.99 1.22 -1.53
N GLN A 184 20.31 0.05 -2.08
CA GLN A 184 19.36 -0.68 -2.91
C GLN A 184 18.10 -1.09 -2.12
N SER A 185 18.24 -1.43 -0.84
CA SER A 185 17.16 -1.99 -0.02
C SER A 185 16.59 -1.05 1.05
N GLN A 186 17.25 0.08 1.31
CA GLN A 186 16.86 1.02 2.36
C GLN A 186 17.09 2.47 1.96
N VAL A 187 16.17 3.34 2.39
CA VAL A 187 16.34 4.80 2.39
C VAL A 187 16.07 5.31 3.79
N ALA A 188 17.03 6.04 4.36
CA ALA A 188 16.81 6.76 5.61
C ALA A 188 16.60 8.25 5.32
N VAL A 189 15.55 8.82 5.89
CA VAL A 189 15.24 10.25 5.77
C VAL A 189 14.99 10.87 7.14
N GLU A 190 15.40 12.13 7.31
CA GLU A 190 15.04 12.94 8.48
C GLU A 190 13.57 13.34 8.39
N VAL A 191 12.80 13.11 9.45
CA VAL A 191 11.40 13.53 9.54
C VAL A 191 11.35 15.06 9.56
N PRO A 192 10.65 15.71 8.60
CA PRO A 192 10.54 17.16 8.59
C PRO A 192 9.86 17.69 9.86
N ALA A 193 10.31 18.85 10.34
CA ALA A 193 9.70 19.49 11.52
C ALA A 193 8.20 19.74 11.30
N GLY A 194 7.39 19.47 12.34
CA GLY A 194 5.94 19.67 12.33
C GLY A 194 5.15 18.59 11.60
N VAL A 195 5.77 17.50 11.16
CA VAL A 195 5.04 16.30 10.72
C VAL A 195 4.55 15.56 11.95
N VAL A 196 3.23 15.50 12.10
CA VAL A 196 2.55 14.70 13.15
C VAL A 196 1.87 13.48 12.54
N GLN A 197 1.42 13.61 11.29
CA GLN A 197 0.87 12.55 10.46
C GLN A 197 1.20 12.86 9.00
N ALA A 198 1.54 11.84 8.20
CA ALA A 198 1.68 11.99 6.75
C ALA A 198 1.71 10.63 6.05
N PHE A 199 1.40 10.60 4.76
CA PHE A 199 1.90 9.55 3.87
C PHE A 199 3.30 9.93 3.38
N ILE A 200 4.19 8.95 3.27
CA ILE A 200 5.54 9.17 2.76
C ILE A 200 5.55 8.78 1.28
N TYR A 201 5.87 9.74 0.41
CA TYR A 201 6.02 9.53 -1.02
C TYR A 201 7.50 9.52 -1.37
N VAL A 202 7.93 8.48 -2.07
CA VAL A 202 9.33 8.30 -2.51
C VAL A 202 9.36 8.42 -4.02
N PHE A 203 10.19 9.35 -4.51
CA PHE A 203 10.35 9.64 -5.93
C PHE A 203 11.71 9.15 -6.39
N THR A 204 11.75 8.57 -7.60
CA THR A 204 13.00 8.13 -8.22
C THR A 204 13.29 8.92 -9.49
N SER A 205 14.58 9.04 -9.82
CA SER A 205 15.01 9.68 -11.06
C SER A 205 14.55 8.92 -12.32
N ARG A 206 14.11 7.67 -12.17
CA ARG A 206 13.51 6.83 -13.21
C ARG A 206 11.99 6.99 -13.34
N GLY A 207 11.40 7.94 -12.60
CA GLY A 207 10.02 8.38 -12.73
C GLY A 207 9.01 7.63 -11.86
N ALA A 208 9.43 6.64 -11.08
CA ALA A 208 8.53 5.94 -10.17
C ALA A 208 8.20 6.82 -8.95
N VAL A 209 6.95 6.72 -8.48
CA VAL A 209 6.49 7.28 -7.22
C VAL A 209 5.78 6.18 -6.44
N ILE A 210 6.24 5.92 -5.21
CA ILE A 210 5.62 4.95 -4.31
C ILE A 210 5.22 5.62 -3.01
N GLN A 211 4.09 5.19 -2.44
CA GLN A 211 3.51 5.73 -1.21
C GLN A 211 3.60 4.69 -0.09
N SER A 212 3.99 5.13 1.11
CA SER A 212 3.98 4.31 2.33
C SER A 212 2.58 4.17 2.94
N ALA A 213 2.45 3.31 3.95
CA ALA A 213 1.39 3.45 4.95
C ALA A 213 1.51 4.79 5.69
N SER A 214 0.45 5.23 6.38
CA SER A 214 0.48 6.49 7.15
C SER A 214 1.57 6.44 8.22
N TYR A 215 2.47 7.42 8.19
CA TYR A 215 3.31 7.83 9.31
C TYR A 215 2.48 8.63 10.31
N GLY A 216 2.77 8.48 11.60
CA GLY A 216 2.11 9.21 12.68
C GLY A 216 0.66 8.81 12.94
N PHE A 217 -0.12 9.73 13.52
CA PHE A 217 -1.48 9.47 14.03
C PHE A 217 -2.51 10.40 13.43
N ASN A 218 -3.69 9.89 13.05
CA ASN A 218 -4.86 10.73 12.76
C ASN A 218 -5.28 11.53 14.00
N TYR A 219 -5.12 10.94 15.18
CA TYR A 219 -5.34 11.61 16.45
C TYR A 219 -4.17 11.31 17.41
N PRO A 220 -3.15 12.17 17.47
CA PRO A 220 -2.03 12.01 18.41
C PRO A 220 -2.54 12.29 19.83
N LEU A 221 -2.57 11.30 20.72
CA LEU A 221 -2.89 11.56 22.13
C LEU A 221 -1.69 12.16 22.87
N PHE A 222 -0.50 11.61 22.60
CA PHE A 222 0.76 12.07 23.16
C PHE A 222 1.92 11.72 22.23
N THR A 223 2.71 12.72 21.83
CA THR A 223 3.98 12.51 21.08
C THR A 223 5.14 13.21 21.78
N ASP A 224 4.98 14.50 22.06
CA ASP A 224 5.87 15.31 22.92
C ASP A 224 5.07 16.08 23.98
N GLU A 225 3.79 16.32 23.67
CA GLU A 225 2.81 16.97 24.51
C GLU A 225 1.46 16.27 24.34
N PHE A 226 0.54 16.54 25.26
CA PHE A 226 -0.83 16.03 25.17
C PHE A 226 -1.60 16.73 24.06
N SER A 227 -2.48 15.98 23.39
CA SER A 227 -3.55 16.59 22.61
C SER A 227 -4.31 17.62 23.45
N PRO A 228 -4.71 18.78 22.88
CA PRO A 228 -5.41 19.82 23.63
C PRO A 228 -6.60 19.28 24.45
N GLY A 229 -6.67 19.71 25.70
CA GLY A 229 -7.73 19.33 26.63
C GLY A 229 -7.61 17.94 27.25
N TRP A 230 -6.64 17.10 26.87
CA TRP A 230 -6.44 15.81 27.54
C TRP A 230 -5.66 15.94 28.84
N GLU A 231 -6.10 15.17 29.85
CA GLU A 231 -5.48 15.13 31.17
C GLU A 231 -4.91 13.75 31.46
N MET A 232 -3.78 13.74 32.17
CA MET A 232 -3.13 12.53 32.67
C MET A 232 -3.38 12.37 34.17
N GLY A 233 -3.75 11.17 34.57
CA GLY A 233 -3.82 10.76 35.97
C GLY A 233 -3.36 9.32 36.15
N GLY A 234 -3.70 8.75 37.29
CA GLY A 234 -3.41 7.36 37.60
C GLY A 234 -3.82 7.00 39.02
N TRP A 235 -3.55 5.75 39.40
CA TRP A 235 -3.79 5.26 40.76
C TRP A 235 -2.68 4.30 41.18
N ASP A 236 -2.39 4.25 42.47
CA ASP A 236 -1.31 3.45 43.08
C ASP A 236 0.06 3.71 42.45
N GLY A 237 0.47 4.99 42.44
CA GLY A 237 1.80 5.42 42.01
C GLY A 237 1.80 6.81 41.37
N ASP A 238 2.94 7.24 40.87
CA ASP A 238 3.15 8.56 40.27
C ASP A 238 3.30 8.51 38.76
N ASN A 239 3.02 9.63 38.09
CA ASN A 239 3.22 9.83 36.65
C ASN A 239 3.92 11.16 36.41
N ALA A 240 4.87 11.19 35.48
CA ALA A 240 5.66 12.38 35.18
C ALA A 240 6.06 12.42 33.71
N LEU A 241 6.49 13.58 33.22
CA LEU A 241 7.18 13.67 31.94
C LEU A 241 8.64 13.27 32.10
N SER A 242 9.21 12.59 31.11
CA SER A 242 10.58 12.06 31.13
C SER A 242 11.32 12.34 29.83
N SER A 243 12.65 12.39 29.91
CA SER A 243 13.55 12.46 28.74
C SER A 243 13.98 11.08 28.24
N SER A 244 13.51 10.00 28.87
CA SER A 244 13.68 8.64 28.34
C SER A 244 12.66 8.43 27.23
N ILE A 245 13.04 8.69 25.99
CA ILE A 245 12.13 8.80 24.84
C ILE A 245 12.28 7.64 23.86
N ALA A 246 11.21 7.36 23.13
CA ALA A 246 11.26 6.57 21.90
C ALA A 246 11.62 7.47 20.72
N LEU A 247 10.89 8.58 20.57
CA LEU A 247 11.04 9.58 19.51
C LEU A 247 10.80 10.99 20.08
N GLY A 248 11.22 12.02 19.35
CA GLY A 248 11.00 13.41 19.77
C GLY A 248 11.87 13.84 20.95
N SER A 249 11.24 14.31 22.02
CA SER A 249 11.88 15.01 23.14
C SER A 249 11.37 14.61 24.52
N THR A 250 10.12 14.15 24.62
CA THR A 250 9.49 13.84 25.92
C THR A 250 8.64 12.58 25.85
N SER A 251 8.68 11.75 26.90
CA SER A 251 7.78 10.62 27.12
C SER A 251 7.02 10.75 28.45
N ILE A 252 6.08 9.85 28.71
CA ILE A 252 5.40 9.73 29.99
C ILE A 252 6.03 8.60 30.81
N GLU A 253 6.61 8.93 31.95
CA GLU A 253 7.02 7.96 32.97
C GLU A 253 5.82 7.56 33.84
N ARG A 254 5.69 6.25 34.06
CA ARG A 254 4.78 5.68 35.03
C ARG A 254 5.53 4.83 36.06
N PHE A 255 5.46 5.25 37.32
CA PHE A 255 5.92 4.47 38.47
C PHE A 255 4.72 3.94 39.26
N ALA A 256 4.39 2.65 39.10
CA ALA A 256 3.30 2.01 39.83
C ALA A 256 3.84 1.33 41.11
N THR A 257 3.32 1.73 42.27
CA THR A 257 3.73 1.17 43.58
C THR A 257 3.06 -0.16 43.91
N ALA A 258 1.99 -0.51 43.18
CA ALA A 258 1.22 -1.73 43.39
C ALA A 258 1.04 -2.53 42.10
N ASN A 259 0.73 -3.81 42.27
CA ASN A 259 0.47 -4.82 41.24
C ASN A 259 -0.60 -4.45 40.21
N TRP A 260 -1.49 -3.51 40.56
CA TRP A 260 -2.60 -3.08 39.74
C TRP A 260 -2.59 -1.56 39.49
N GLY A 261 -1.47 -0.89 39.78
CA GLY A 261 -1.35 0.54 39.54
C GLY A 261 -1.46 0.85 38.05
N GLY A 262 -2.13 1.95 37.73
CA GLY A 262 -2.45 2.32 36.36
C GLY A 262 -2.21 3.77 36.04
N LEU A 263 -1.98 4.03 34.76
CA LEU A 263 -1.94 5.33 34.10
C LEU A 263 -3.27 5.52 33.38
N THR A 264 -3.87 6.70 33.50
CA THR A 264 -5.15 7.02 32.86
C THR A 264 -5.07 8.33 32.09
N PHE A 265 -5.77 8.37 30.97
CA PHE A 265 -6.00 9.57 30.19
C PHE A 265 -7.49 9.83 30.10
N THR A 266 -7.88 11.06 30.37
CA THR A 266 -9.28 11.49 30.31
C THR A 266 -9.41 12.79 29.52
N PRO A 267 -10.43 12.92 28.67
CA PRO A 267 -10.77 14.17 28.01
C PRO A 267 -11.27 15.18 29.05
N GLY A 268 -10.68 16.37 29.06
CA GLY A 268 -11.18 17.55 29.75
C GLY A 268 -12.09 18.40 28.87
N ASP A 269 -12.52 19.55 29.38
CA ASP A 269 -13.54 20.41 28.74
C ASP A 269 -13.14 20.97 27.37
N GLU A 270 -11.84 21.07 27.07
CA GLU A 270 -11.31 21.61 25.81
C GLU A 270 -10.99 20.52 24.77
N SER A 271 -11.21 19.24 25.11
CA SER A 271 -10.90 18.13 24.22
C SER A 271 -11.95 17.97 23.12
N GLU A 272 -11.48 17.52 21.95
CA GLU A 272 -12.38 17.07 20.89
C GLU A 272 -12.99 15.71 21.24
N ASP A 273 -14.24 15.50 20.80
CA ASP A 273 -14.90 14.20 20.96
C ASP A 273 -14.20 13.14 20.10
N LEU A 274 -13.60 12.13 20.74
CA LEU A 274 -13.07 10.96 20.02
C LEU A 274 -14.21 9.98 19.73
N ILE A 275 -14.61 9.88 18.47
CA ILE A 275 -15.63 8.94 18.02
C ILE A 275 -14.98 7.58 17.73
N TRP A 276 -15.47 6.52 18.37
CA TRP A 276 -14.87 5.18 18.27
C TRP A 276 -14.81 4.68 16.82
N SER A 277 -15.90 4.87 16.06
CA SER A 277 -16.04 4.34 14.70
C SER A 277 -15.09 4.97 13.68
N ASP A 278 -14.49 6.10 14.02
CA ASP A 278 -13.58 6.82 13.12
C ASP A 278 -12.23 6.13 13.06
N TYR A 279 -11.85 5.38 14.11
CA TYR A 279 -10.54 4.76 14.21
C TYR A 279 -10.59 3.25 13.93
N ARG A 280 -9.51 2.72 13.36
CA ARG A 280 -9.31 1.29 13.10
C ARG A 280 -8.23 0.70 13.97
N THR A 281 -7.20 1.47 14.28
CA THR A 281 -6.10 1.03 15.13
C THR A 281 -5.71 2.10 16.14
N VAL A 282 -5.10 1.64 17.22
CA VAL A 282 -4.43 2.46 18.21
C VAL A 282 -2.98 2.02 18.25
N SER A 283 -2.06 2.98 18.25
CA SER A 283 -0.63 2.71 18.26
C SER A 283 0.06 3.50 19.36
N PHE A 284 0.98 2.84 20.06
CA PHE A 284 1.80 3.43 21.11
C PHE A 284 3.13 2.69 21.26
N GLN A 285 4.14 3.36 21.82
CA GLN A 285 5.41 2.76 22.18
C GLN A 285 5.55 2.69 23.70
N ILE A 286 5.99 1.55 24.21
CA ILE A 286 6.26 1.37 25.66
C ILE A 286 7.64 0.81 25.89
N TYR A 287 8.36 1.40 26.85
CA TYR A 287 9.60 0.87 27.40
C TYR A 287 9.37 0.34 28.81
N SER A 288 9.81 -0.89 29.09
CA SER A 288 9.76 -1.45 30.43
C SER A 288 11.14 -1.36 31.10
N ALA A 289 11.25 -0.57 32.16
CA ALA A 289 12.45 -0.52 33.00
C ALA A 289 12.47 -1.61 34.09
N ASN A 290 11.56 -2.59 33.99
CA ASN A 290 11.47 -3.70 34.93
C ASN A 290 12.59 -4.73 34.66
N SER A 291 13.00 -5.46 35.70
CA SER A 291 14.05 -6.48 35.60
C SER A 291 13.61 -7.77 34.91
N SER A 292 12.29 -7.99 34.77
CA SER A 292 11.69 -9.14 34.11
C SER A 292 10.49 -8.74 33.28
N THR A 293 10.11 -9.61 32.35
CA THR A 293 8.93 -9.41 31.50
C THR A 293 7.69 -9.19 32.36
N LYS A 294 6.89 -8.17 31.99
CA LYS A 294 5.65 -7.80 32.68
C LYS A 294 4.47 -7.84 31.73
N ARG A 295 3.27 -7.89 32.28
CA ARG A 295 2.03 -7.74 31.52
C ARG A 295 1.36 -6.42 31.86
N LEU A 296 0.79 -5.81 30.85
CA LEU A 296 0.03 -4.58 30.95
C LEU A 296 -1.33 -4.80 30.31
N LYS A 297 -2.37 -4.37 31.00
CA LYS A 297 -3.73 -4.23 30.49
C LYS A 297 -3.87 -2.86 29.88
N VAL A 298 -4.46 -2.84 28.71
CA VAL A 298 -4.77 -1.66 27.94
C VAL A 298 -6.28 -1.65 27.78
N ALA A 299 -6.99 -0.63 28.26
CA ALA A 299 -8.46 -0.67 28.31
C ALA A 299 -9.13 0.68 28.04
N TRP A 300 -10.11 0.68 27.13
CA TRP A 300 -10.84 1.88 26.70
C TRP A 300 -12.20 1.94 27.39
N ASN A 301 -12.51 3.05 28.05
CA ASN A 301 -13.71 3.35 28.84
C ASN A 301 -14.02 2.42 30.03
N ASP A 302 -13.73 1.13 29.94
CA ASP A 302 -14.06 0.11 30.95
C ASP A 302 -13.11 -1.09 30.85
N PHE A 303 -12.56 -1.52 31.99
CA PHE A 303 -11.76 -2.75 32.08
C PHE A 303 -12.59 -4.04 31.96
N SER A 304 -13.90 -3.98 32.17
CA SER A 304 -14.73 -5.18 32.28
C SER A 304 -15.05 -5.83 30.92
N ASN A 305 -15.04 -5.04 29.84
CA ASN A 305 -15.47 -5.49 28.51
C ASN A 305 -14.55 -5.04 27.37
N ALA A 306 -13.46 -4.34 27.68
CA ALA A 306 -12.59 -3.72 26.70
C ALA A 306 -11.11 -3.71 27.08
N GLU A 307 -10.61 -4.82 27.63
CA GLU A 307 -9.20 -4.97 27.97
C GLU A 307 -8.42 -5.79 26.93
N PHE A 308 -7.23 -5.32 26.59
CA PHE A 308 -6.25 -6.02 25.78
C PHE A 308 -4.97 -6.21 26.59
N TYR A 309 -4.42 -7.42 26.62
CA TYR A 309 -3.17 -7.69 27.32
C TYR A 309 -1.99 -7.59 26.36
N ILE A 310 -0.98 -6.83 26.78
CA ILE A 310 0.31 -6.78 26.11
C ILE A 310 1.42 -7.25 27.03
N THR A 311 2.49 -7.74 26.42
CA THR A 311 3.69 -8.20 27.11
C THR A 311 4.78 -7.18 26.95
N LEU A 312 5.29 -6.67 28.07
CA LEU A 312 6.37 -5.71 28.12
C LEU A 312 7.70 -6.42 28.34
N VAL A 313 8.55 -6.40 27.31
CA VAL A 313 9.90 -6.97 27.38
C VAL A 313 10.85 -5.98 28.08
N PRO A 314 11.70 -6.43 29.02
CA PRO A 314 12.64 -5.57 29.73
C PRO A 314 13.60 -4.81 28.83
N ASN A 315 13.86 -3.56 29.23
CA ASN A 315 14.93 -2.71 28.74
C ASN A 315 14.92 -2.42 27.23
N GLN A 316 13.75 -2.44 26.60
CA GLN A 316 13.59 -2.07 25.20
C GLN A 316 12.27 -1.35 24.94
N TRP A 317 12.28 -0.43 23.99
CA TRP A 317 11.06 0.17 23.43
C TRP A 317 10.38 -0.86 22.54
N THR A 318 9.07 -1.00 22.71
CA THR A 318 8.23 -1.86 21.86
C THR A 318 7.07 -1.05 21.32
N LYS A 319 6.92 -1.02 19.99
CA LYS A 319 5.76 -0.45 19.32
C LYS A 319 4.62 -1.47 19.29
N PHE A 320 3.46 -1.07 19.76
CA PHE A 320 2.23 -1.83 19.68
C PHE A 320 1.29 -1.15 18.71
N VAL A 321 0.73 -1.92 17.78
CA VAL A 321 -0.34 -1.49 16.87
C VAL A 321 -1.50 -2.45 17.08
N LEU A 322 -2.52 -1.98 17.80
CA LEU A 322 -3.65 -2.81 18.21
C LEU A 322 -4.90 -2.46 17.40
N PRO A 323 -5.61 -3.44 16.83
CA PRO A 323 -6.87 -3.17 16.15
C PRO A 323 -7.95 -2.78 17.18
N MET A 324 -8.69 -1.70 16.91
CA MET A 324 -9.78 -1.24 17.77
C MET A 324 -10.85 -2.34 17.93
N SER A 325 -11.11 -3.13 16.88
CA SER A 325 -12.02 -4.27 16.93
C SER A 325 -11.62 -5.39 17.89
N GLY A 326 -10.38 -5.37 18.41
CA GLY A 326 -9.90 -6.33 19.41
C GLY A 326 -10.35 -6.01 20.83
N PHE A 327 -10.82 -4.79 21.11
CA PHE A 327 -11.20 -4.37 22.45
C PHE A 327 -12.65 -4.71 22.77
N TYR A 328 -13.60 -4.41 21.87
CA TYR A 328 -15.02 -4.69 22.08
C TYR A 328 -15.54 -5.78 21.14
N PRO A 329 -16.46 -6.64 21.62
CA PRO A 329 -17.26 -7.48 20.74
C PRO A 329 -17.96 -6.68 19.63
N ALA A 330 -18.20 -7.35 18.49
CA ALA A 330 -18.86 -6.72 17.36
C ALA A 330 -20.24 -6.16 17.76
N GLY A 331 -20.44 -4.85 17.54
CA GLY A 331 -21.69 -4.15 17.84
C GLY A 331 -21.86 -3.72 19.30
N THR A 332 -20.86 -3.90 20.17
CA THR A 332 -20.91 -3.44 21.57
C THR A 332 -19.93 -2.32 21.89
N ALA A 333 -19.22 -1.82 20.87
CA ALA A 333 -18.32 -0.69 21.01
C ALA A 333 -19.06 0.58 21.45
N PRO A 334 -18.43 1.43 22.28
CA PRO A 334 -19.01 2.70 22.70
C PRO A 334 -19.05 3.67 21.51
N GLU A 335 -19.89 4.70 21.61
CA GLU A 335 -19.91 5.77 20.61
C GLU A 335 -18.64 6.65 20.70
N LYS A 336 -18.24 6.99 21.93
CA LYS A 336 -17.11 7.87 22.22
C LYS A 336 -16.04 7.19 23.07
N ILE A 337 -14.79 7.59 22.90
CA ILE A 337 -13.68 7.28 23.81
C ILE A 337 -13.60 8.40 24.84
N THR A 338 -13.91 8.08 26.09
CA THR A 338 -13.95 9.02 27.22
C THR A 338 -12.93 8.70 28.30
N ARG A 339 -12.21 7.59 28.18
CA ARG A 339 -11.15 7.19 29.10
C ARG A 339 -10.25 6.14 28.47
N ILE A 340 -8.97 6.23 28.75
CA ILE A 340 -7.95 5.33 28.24
C ILE A 340 -7.05 4.93 29.40
N ASP A 341 -6.87 3.64 29.64
CA ASP A 341 -6.08 3.15 30.76
C ASP A 341 -4.98 2.17 30.36
N PHE A 342 -3.84 2.29 31.05
CA PHE A 342 -2.71 1.37 31.01
C PHE A 342 -2.43 0.88 32.44
N GLN A 343 -2.84 -0.35 32.75
CA GLN A 343 -2.78 -0.92 34.10
C GLN A 343 -1.82 -2.09 34.16
N MET A 344 -0.99 -2.15 35.21
CA MET A 344 -0.19 -3.34 35.47
C MET A 344 -1.08 -4.56 35.70
N ALA A 345 -0.76 -5.67 35.03
CA ALA A 345 -1.44 -6.94 35.23
C ALA A 345 -0.48 -7.91 35.92
N ALA A 346 -0.42 -7.83 37.25
CA ALA A 346 0.43 -8.73 38.02
C ALA A 346 -0.03 -10.19 37.88
N GLU A 347 0.93 -11.07 37.65
CA GLU A 347 0.75 -12.52 37.74
C GLU A 347 1.16 -13.01 39.14
N ASP A 348 0.78 -14.25 39.47
CA ASP A 348 1.11 -14.85 40.77
C ASP A 348 2.63 -14.87 41.00
N GLY A 349 3.08 -14.23 42.08
CA GLY A 349 4.50 -14.10 42.43
C GLY A 349 5.18 -12.84 41.88
N ASP A 350 4.48 -12.02 41.12
CA ASP A 350 4.94 -10.69 40.73
C ASP A 350 4.67 -9.68 41.88
N SER A 351 5.66 -8.85 42.20
CA SER A 351 5.53 -7.79 43.20
C SER A 351 6.16 -6.51 42.68
N GLY A 352 5.41 -5.41 42.75
CA GLY A 352 5.90 -4.08 42.41
C GLY A 352 7.09 -3.61 43.27
N PRO A 353 7.67 -2.45 42.96
CA PRO A 353 7.14 -1.43 42.04
C PRO A 353 7.41 -1.75 40.56
N TYR A 354 6.63 -1.13 39.68
CA TYR A 354 6.78 -1.23 38.24
C TYR A 354 7.12 0.13 37.64
N LEU A 355 8.09 0.15 36.73
CA LEU A 355 8.48 1.35 36.02
C LEU A 355 8.38 1.10 34.51
N TYR A 356 7.61 1.93 33.83
CA TYR A 356 7.54 1.94 32.37
C TYR A 356 7.41 3.36 31.83
N TYR A 357 7.73 3.53 30.56
CA TYR A 357 7.57 4.78 29.82
C TYR A 357 6.61 4.55 28.65
N LEU A 358 5.76 5.53 28.35
CA LEU A 358 4.84 5.55 27.22
C LEU A 358 5.18 6.74 26.32
N ASP A 359 5.23 6.51 25.01
CA ASP A 359 5.56 7.52 24.01
C ASP A 359 4.81 7.21 22.70
N GLN A 360 4.71 8.19 21.80
CA GLN A 360 4.14 8.09 20.46
C GLN A 360 2.80 7.36 20.45
N PHE A 361 1.86 7.89 21.22
CA PHE A 361 0.55 7.32 21.43
C PHE A 361 -0.50 8.10 20.63
N GLY A 362 -1.26 7.40 19.79
CA GLY A 362 -2.43 7.95 19.12
C GLY A 362 -3.27 6.92 18.37
N PHE A 363 -4.28 7.42 17.67
CA PHE A 363 -5.22 6.63 16.88
C PHE A 363 -5.04 6.85 15.37
N ILE A 364 -5.39 5.82 14.61
CA ILE A 364 -5.29 5.80 13.14
C ILE A 364 -6.65 5.33 12.57
N GLN A 365 -7.11 6.01 11.52
CA GLN A 365 -8.40 5.78 10.85
C GLN A 365 -8.37 4.65 9.82
#